data_AF-A0A2D9QIJ2-F1
#
_entry.id   AF-A0A2D9QIJ2-F1
#
_cell.length_a   1.000
_cell.length_b   1.000
_cell.length_c   1.000
_cell.angle_alpha   90.00
_cell.angle_beta   90.00
_cell.angle_gamma   90.00
#
_symmetry.space_group_name_H-M   'P 1'
#
loop_
_entity.id
_entity.type
_entity.pdbx_description
1 polymer ?
#
loop_
_entity_poly.entity_id
_entity_poly.type
_entity_poly.pdbx_seq_one_letter_code
_entity_poly.pdbx_strand_id
1 'polypeptide(L)'
;MKTFFKDFQGYRAYKKLPKNFKNIVFYSESFQDWHHLKPLLNGLLNQQIAVTYVTSDEKDPGLLKQSSGYRSIYIGKGFFRILFFQYLKAKMMILTMMDLN
;
A
#
# COMPACT_ATOMS: atom_id res chain seq x y z
N MET A 1 15.75 -13.50 -8.81
CA MET A 1 16.26 -12.19 -9.32
C MET A 1 15.15 -11.25 -9.79
N LYS A 2 14.18 -11.67 -10.62
CA LYS A 2 13.10 -10.77 -11.12
C LYS A 2 12.24 -10.13 -10.01
N THR A 3 11.90 -10.89 -8.97
CA THR A 3 11.09 -10.41 -7.83
C THR A 3 11.79 -9.32 -7.03
N PHE A 4 13.09 -9.50 -6.75
CA PHE A 4 13.88 -8.53 -5.99
C PHE A 4 13.95 -7.15 -6.65
N PHE A 5 13.99 -7.11 -7.99
CA PHE A 5 13.98 -5.84 -8.74
C PHE A 5 12.64 -5.12 -8.62
N LYS A 6 11.53 -5.85 -8.70
CA LYS A 6 10.17 -5.28 -8.49
C LYS A 6 9.99 -4.78 -7.07
N ASP A 7 10.42 -5.55 -6.07
CA ASP A 7 10.34 -5.17 -4.65
C ASP A 7 11.13 -3.87 -4.40
N PHE A 8 12.35 -3.78 -4.93
CA PHE A 8 13.17 -2.57 -4.88
C PHE A 8 12.51 -1.39 -5.60
N GLN A 9 11.93 -1.62 -6.78
CA GLN A 9 11.23 -0.60 -7.55
C GLN A 9 10.04 -0.05 -6.76
N GLY A 10 9.27 -0.92 -6.12
CA GLY A 10 8.15 -0.56 -5.25
C GLY A 10 8.58 0.30 -4.07
N TYR A 11 9.62 -0.14 -3.35
CA TYR A 11 10.17 0.63 -2.22
C TYR A 11 10.67 2.00 -2.66
N ARG A 12 11.38 2.07 -3.79
CA ARG A 12 11.86 3.33 -4.35
C ARG A 12 10.71 4.23 -4.80
N ALA A 13 9.65 3.67 -5.40
CA ALA A 13 8.46 4.40 -5.80
C ALA A 13 7.77 5.01 -4.58
N TYR A 14 7.61 4.24 -3.49
CA TYR A 14 7.02 4.73 -2.25
C TYR A 14 7.80 5.90 -1.65
N LYS A 15 9.13 5.80 -1.58
CA LYS A 15 9.98 6.89 -1.06
C LYS A 15 9.81 8.19 -1.84
N LYS A 16 9.67 8.10 -3.18
CA LYS A 16 9.50 9.23 -4.09
C LYS A 16 8.11 9.88 -4.03
N LEU A 17 7.13 9.27 -3.37
CA LEU A 17 5.80 9.86 -3.27
C LEU A 17 5.85 11.23 -2.58
N PRO A 18 4.99 12.18 -2.99
CA PRO A 18 4.83 13.44 -2.27
C PRO A 18 4.29 13.19 -0.85
N LYS A 19 4.49 14.16 0.05
CA LYS A 19 4.17 13.99 1.48
C LYS A 19 2.68 13.73 1.73
N ASN A 20 1.78 14.34 0.96
CA ASN A 20 0.33 14.15 1.09
C ASN A 20 -0.09 12.68 0.90
N PHE A 21 0.47 11.98 -0.09
CA PHE A 21 0.21 10.56 -0.34
C PHE A 21 0.80 9.63 0.74
N LYS A 22 1.78 10.10 1.51
CA LYS A 22 2.39 9.33 2.60
C LYS A 22 1.69 9.52 3.95
N ASN A 23 0.71 10.42 4.05
CA ASN A 23 0.03 10.70 5.32
C ASN A 23 -0.87 9.54 5.76
N ILE A 24 -1.66 8.98 4.85
CA ILE A 24 -2.56 7.86 5.11
C ILE A 24 -2.16 6.69 4.20
N VAL A 25 -1.76 5.59 4.84
CA VAL A 25 -1.23 4.43 4.14
C VAL A 25 -2.05 3.20 4.51
N PHE A 26 -2.65 2.58 3.50
CA PHE A 26 -3.29 1.29 3.61
C PHE A 26 -2.28 0.21 3.26
N TYR A 27 -2.24 -0.86 4.03
CA TYR A 27 -1.43 -2.03 3.74
C TYR A 27 -2.30 -3.28 3.64
N SER A 28 -2.04 -4.07 2.61
CA SER A 28 -2.65 -5.37 2.35
C SER A 28 -1.55 -6.43 2.27
N GLU A 29 -1.73 -7.53 3.00
CA GLU A 29 -0.83 -8.67 2.88
C GLU A 29 -1.25 -9.61 1.75
N SER A 30 -2.56 -9.71 1.50
CA SER A 30 -3.14 -10.61 0.51
C SER A 30 -4.27 -9.94 -0.28
N PHE A 31 -4.53 -10.43 -1.50
CA PHE A 31 -5.64 -9.94 -2.32
C PHE A 31 -7.02 -9.95 -1.63
N GLN A 32 -7.21 -10.74 -0.57
CA GLN A 32 -8.47 -10.85 0.17
C GLN A 32 -8.76 -9.58 0.99
N ASP A 33 -7.70 -8.93 1.51
CA ASP A 33 -7.80 -7.72 2.32
C ASP A 33 -8.46 -6.58 1.55
N TRP A 34 -8.32 -6.56 0.23
CA TRP A 34 -8.88 -5.55 -0.66
C TRP A 34 -10.39 -5.34 -0.44
N HIS A 35 -11.14 -6.42 -0.21
CA HIS A 35 -12.59 -6.33 -0.03
C HIS A 35 -12.95 -5.48 1.20
N HIS A 36 -12.19 -5.60 2.28
CA HIS A 36 -12.39 -4.87 3.52
C HIS A 36 -11.84 -3.44 3.46
N LEU A 37 -10.71 -3.23 2.79
CA LEU A 37 -10.05 -1.93 2.72
C LEU A 37 -10.68 -0.98 1.70
N LYS A 38 -11.22 -1.51 0.59
CA LYS A 38 -11.78 -0.72 -0.52
C LYS A 38 -12.88 0.27 -0.10
N PRO A 39 -13.87 -0.09 0.74
CA PRO A 39 -14.90 0.85 1.16
C PRO A 39 -14.34 2.04 1.96
N LEU A 40 -13.44 1.78 2.91
CA LEU A 40 -12.78 2.81 3.72
C LEU A 40 -11.98 3.76 2.85
N LEU A 41 -11.22 3.18 1.93
CA LEU A 41 -10.41 3.94 0.98
C LEU A 41 -11.27 4.84 0.09
N ASN A 42 -12.38 4.34 -0.43
CA ASN A 42 -13.30 5.13 -1.23
C ASN A 42 -13.93 6.28 -0.43
N GLY A 43 -14.26 6.06 0.85
CA GLY A 43 -14.74 7.12 1.74
C GLY A 43 -13.76 8.30 1.85
N LEU A 44 -12.48 8.00 2.03
CA LEU A 44 -11.42 9.02 2.08
C LEU A 44 -11.23 9.73 0.74
N LEU A 45 -11.22 8.97 -0.36
CA LEU A 45 -11.08 9.55 -1.70
C LEU A 45 -12.26 10.48 -2.05
N ASN A 46 -13.48 10.15 -1.63
CA ASN A 46 -14.66 11.00 -1.83
C ASN A 46 -14.54 12.33 -1.08
N GLN A 47 -13.83 12.35 0.05
CA GLN A 47 -13.48 13.56 0.79
C GLN A 47 -12.21 14.24 0.25
N GLN A 48 -11.73 13.85 -0.92
CA GLN A 48 -10.50 14.36 -1.56
C GLN A 48 -9.23 14.17 -0.73
N ILE A 49 -9.24 13.20 0.19
CA ILE A 49 -8.08 12.86 1.00
C ILE A 49 -7.21 11.88 0.22
N ALA A 50 -5.96 12.27 -0.03
CA ALA A 50 -5.00 11.43 -0.74
C ALA A 50 -4.55 10.24 0.13
N VAL A 51 -4.48 9.06 -0.49
CA VAL A 51 -4.12 7.80 0.19
C VAL A 51 -3.16 6.99 -0.68
N THR A 52 -2.29 6.24 -0.02
CA THR A 52 -1.45 5.22 -0.69
C THR A 52 -1.87 3.84 -0.22
N TYR A 53 -2.07 2.94 -1.16
CA TYR A 53 -2.28 1.52 -0.94
C TYR A 53 -0.98 0.78 -1.24
N VAL A 54 -0.51 0.00 -0.29
CA VAL A 54 0.70 -0.81 -0.40
C VAL A 54 0.30 -2.26 -0.24
N THR A 55 0.78 -3.14 -1.11
CA THR A 55 0.46 -4.57 -1.03
C THR A 55 1.69 -5.45 -1.20
N SER A 56 1.66 -6.60 -0.54
CA SER A 56 2.65 -7.67 -0.69
C SER A 56 2.23 -8.74 -1.71
N ASP A 57 1.07 -8.58 -2.35
CA ASP A 57 0.54 -9.48 -3.38
C ASP A 57 0.52 -8.80 -4.75
N GLU A 58 1.22 -9.39 -5.73
CA GLU A 58 1.26 -8.85 -7.10
C GLU A 58 -0.09 -8.94 -7.82
N LYS A 59 -0.99 -9.81 -7.36
CA LYS A 59 -2.31 -10.04 -7.95
C LYS A 59 -3.42 -9.29 -7.23
N ASP A 60 -3.07 -8.43 -6.28
CA ASP A 60 -4.03 -7.65 -5.51
C ASP A 60 -4.81 -6.69 -6.44
N PRO A 61 -6.15 -6.75 -6.47
CA PRO A 61 -6.97 -5.88 -7.30
C PRO A 61 -6.79 -4.39 -6.99
N GLY A 62 -6.33 -4.05 -5.79
CA GLY A 62 -6.00 -2.68 -5.40
C GLY A 62 -4.88 -2.07 -6.26
N LEU A 63 -4.01 -2.87 -6.86
CA LEU A 63 -2.99 -2.38 -7.79
C LEU A 63 -3.59 -1.80 -9.08
N LEU A 64 -4.75 -2.31 -9.53
CA LEU A 64 -5.39 -1.91 -10.78
C LEU A 64 -6.25 -0.64 -10.65
N LYS A 65 -6.62 -0.25 -9.43
CA LYS A 65 -7.47 0.93 -9.20
C LYS A 65 -6.71 2.20 -9.60
N GLN A 66 -7.40 3.09 -10.32
CA GLN A 66 -6.89 4.41 -10.68
C GLN A 66 -7.82 5.51 -10.15
N SER A 67 -7.23 6.55 -9.55
CA SER A 67 -7.90 7.77 -9.11
C SER A 67 -6.86 8.84 -8.84
N SER A 68 -7.20 10.12 -9.00
CA SER A 68 -6.27 11.25 -8.82
C SER A 68 -5.61 11.26 -7.43
N GLY A 69 -6.40 11.00 -6.38
CA GLY A 69 -5.97 10.93 -4.97
C GLY A 69 -5.46 9.56 -4.53
N TYR A 70 -5.30 8.61 -5.43
CA TYR A 70 -4.92 7.23 -5.12
C TYR A 70 -3.56 6.86 -5.72
N ARG A 71 -2.71 6.20 -4.94
CA ARG A 71 -1.50 5.54 -5.43
C ARG A 71 -1.47 4.11 -4.91
N SER A 72 -1.14 3.16 -5.78
CA SER A 72 -0.97 1.76 -5.44
C SER A 72 0.48 1.32 -5.68
N ILE A 73 1.05 0.56 -4.75
CA ILE A 73 2.44 0.12 -4.79
C ILE A 73 2.56 -1.32 -4.31
N TYR A 74 3.21 -2.15 -5.11
CA TYR A 74 3.65 -3.48 -4.68
C TYR A 74 5.00 -3.37 -3.95
N ILE A 75 5.14 -3.92 -2.75
CA ILE A 75 6.37 -3.80 -1.92
C ILE A 75 7.15 -5.11 -1.73
N GLY A 76 6.61 -6.22 -2.22
CA GLY A 76 7.20 -7.55 -2.03
C GLY A 76 6.94 -8.14 -0.64
N LYS A 77 7.40 -9.38 -0.45
CA LYS A 77 7.23 -10.14 0.82
C LYS A 77 8.50 -10.19 1.68
N GLY A 78 9.63 -9.75 1.16
CA GLY A 78 10.96 -9.93 1.77
C GLY A 78 11.55 -8.67 2.40
N PHE A 79 12.85 -8.47 2.18
CA PHE A 79 13.66 -7.42 2.79
C PHE A 79 13.08 -6.00 2.63
N PHE A 80 12.56 -5.65 1.45
CA PHE A 80 12.01 -4.32 1.20
C PHE A 80 10.71 -4.03 1.97
N ARG A 81 9.92 -5.07 2.29
CA ARG A 81 8.75 -4.95 3.18
C ARG A 81 9.18 -4.60 4.59
N ILE A 82 10.23 -5.24 5.10
CA ILE A 82 10.80 -4.94 6.42
C ILE A 82 11.29 -3.49 6.46
N LEU A 83 12.07 -3.07 5.46
CA LEU A 83 12.54 -1.68 5.35
C LEU A 83 11.38 -0.68 5.21
N PHE A 84 10.33 -1.03 4.48
CA PHE A 84 9.15 -0.20 4.34
C PHE A 84 8.53 0.08 5.71
N PHE A 85 8.26 -0.95 6.51
CA PHE A 85 7.70 -0.79 7.85
C PHE A 85 8.63 -0.07 8.81
N GLN A 86 9.92 -0.42 8.81
CA GLN A 86 10.91 0.20 9.70
C GLN A 86 11.03 1.71 9.51
N TYR A 87 10.89 2.19 8.26
CA TYR A 87 11.03 3.60 7.91
C TYR A 87 9.70 4.28 7.56
N LEU A 88 8.56 3.64 7.83
CA LEU A 88 7.25 4.20 7.55
C LEU A 88 7.00 5.44 8.41
N LYS A 89 6.78 6.58 7.77
CA LYS A 89 6.42 7.86 8.43
C LYS A 89 5.02 8.33 8.01
N ALA A 90 4.04 7.46 8.20
CA ALA A 90 2.64 7.80 7.98
C ALA A 90 2.05 8.45 9.24
N LYS A 91 1.05 9.33 9.05
CA LYS A 91 0.25 9.83 10.17
C LYS A 91 -0.75 8.79 10.63
N MET A 92 -1.28 8.01 9.67
CA MET A 92 -2.21 6.92 9.92
C MET A 92 -1.84 5.76 9.01
N MET A 93 -1.74 4.58 9.60
CA MET A 93 -1.60 3.33 8.88
C MET A 93 -2.83 2.47 9.14
N ILE A 94 -3.43 1.92 8.09
CA ILE A 94 -4.56 1.01 8.15
C ILE A 94 -4.11 -0.33 7.57
N LEU A 95 -4.31 -1.41 8.30
CA LEU A 95 -4.06 -2.78 7.86
C LEU A 95 -5.16 -3.69 8.41
N THR A 96 -5.36 -4.83 7.77
CA THR A 96 -6.11 -5.94 8.36
C THR A 96 -5.23 -6.65 9.39
N MET A 97 -5.84 -7.15 10.46
CA MET A 97 -5.12 -8.05 11.37
C MET A 97 -4.82 -9.36 10.64
N MET A 98 -3.64 -9.93 10.87
CA MET A 98 -3.32 -11.26 10.37
C MET A 98 -4.29 -12.27 10.95
N ASP A 99 -4.71 -13.23 10.14
CA ASP A 99 -5.45 -14.39 10.63
C ASP A 99 -4.54 -15.19 11.58
N LEU A 100 -5.00 -15.41 12.82
CA LEU A 100 -4.24 -16.07 13.90
C LEU A 100 -4.67 -17.54 14.09
N ASN A 101 -5.15 -18.19 13.03
CA ASN A 101 -5.48 -19.62 13.05
C ASN A 101 -4.26 -20.52 13.27
#